data_AF-A0A3N5P9I6-F1
#
_entry.id   AF-A0A3N5P9I6-F1
#
_cell.length_a   1.000
_cell.length_b   1.000
_cell.length_c   1.000
_cell.angle_alpha   90.00
_cell.angle_beta   90.00
_cell.angle_gamma   90.00
#
_symmetry.space_group_name_H-M   'P 1'
#
loop_
_entity.id
_entity.type
_entity.pdbx_description
1 polymer ?
#
loop_
_entity_poly.entity_id
_entity_poly.type
_entity_poly.pdbx_seq_one_letter_code
_entity_poly.pdbx_strand_id
1 'polypeptide(L)'
;MKYFLILLLSIIIISCSPNQLVNLRIAKDTVKDYYESGKYDEEMKEVIGDAKEKIDKVEIKKNSVVIFDVDETALNNYGLAKQMDFGYVYDLNKKWNEELKAPAIKETQDLYFYLLNKGFKIIFLTGRNSRVRCYI
;
A
#
# COMPACT_ATOMS: atom_id res chain seq x y z
N MET A 1 -7.72 -40.16 -39.48
CA MET A 1 -7.30 -40.50 -38.10
C MET A 1 -6.08 -39.70 -37.62
N LYS A 2 -5.00 -39.57 -38.41
CA LYS A 2 -3.76 -38.85 -38.00
C LYS A 2 -4.00 -37.38 -37.58
N TYR A 3 -4.81 -36.64 -38.34
CA TYR A 3 -5.13 -35.24 -38.04
C TYR A 3 -6.08 -35.05 -36.85
N PHE A 4 -6.93 -36.04 -36.56
CA PHE A 4 -7.84 -36.01 -35.41
C PHE A 4 -7.06 -36.19 -34.10
N LEU A 5 -6.03 -37.04 -34.09
CA LEU A 5 -5.13 -37.23 -32.95
C LEU A 5 -4.28 -35.97 -32.67
N ILE A 6 -3.85 -35.27 -33.73
CA ILE A 6 -3.10 -34.00 -33.62
C ILE A 6 -3.99 -32.88 -33.06
N LEU A 7 -5.26 -32.81 -33.49
CA LEU A 7 -6.24 -31.85 -32.98
C LEU A 7 -6.62 -32.11 -31.50
N LEU A 8 -6.65 -33.37 -31.08
CA LEU A 8 -6.90 -33.73 -29.68
C LEU A 8 -5.73 -33.35 -28.77
N LEU A 9 -4.50 -33.48 -29.27
CA LEU A 9 -3.28 -33.16 -28.51
C LEU A 9 -3.11 -31.64 -28.32
N SER A 10 -3.51 -30.82 -29.29
CA SER A 10 -3.39 -29.36 -29.21
C SER A 10 -4.37 -28.72 -28.22
N ILE A 11 -5.53 -29.33 -27.97
CA ILE A 11 -6.53 -28.82 -27.00
C ILE A 11 -6.04 -28.98 -25.54
N ILE A 12 -5.23 -30.01 -25.26
CA ILE A 12 -4.71 -30.28 -23.90
C ILE A 12 -3.68 -29.21 -23.46
N ILE A 13 -2.93 -28.65 -24.41
CA ILE A 13 -1.87 -27.65 -24.13
C ILE A 13 -2.49 -26.26 -23.83
N ILE A 14 -3.73 -26.01 -24.25
CA ILE A 14 -4.43 -24.73 -24.08
C ILE A 14 -5.18 -24.65 -22.72
N SER A 15 -5.31 -25.76 -21.99
CA SER A 15 -6.07 -25.82 -20.72
C SER A 15 -5.25 -25.45 -19.47
N CYS A 16 -4.07 -24.84 -19.61
CA CYS A 16 -3.30 -24.37 -18.47
C CYS A 16 -3.99 -23.13 -17.87
N SER A 17 -4.91 -23.37 -16.93
CA SER A 17 -5.59 -22.31 -16.21
C SER A 17 -4.57 -21.59 -15.31
N PRO A 18 -4.39 -20.27 -15.44
CA PRO A 18 -3.39 -19.52 -14.67
C PRO A 18 -3.75 -19.34 -13.19
N ASN A 19 -4.91 -19.84 -12.76
CA ASN A 19 -5.44 -19.64 -11.41
C ASN A 19 -5.13 -20.85 -10.50
N GLN A 20 -3.85 -21.20 -10.37
CA GLN A 20 -3.46 -22.10 -9.28
C GLN A 20 -3.51 -21.31 -7.97
N LEU A 21 -4.18 -21.87 -6.96
CA LEU A 21 -4.16 -21.31 -5.61
C LEU A 21 -2.72 -21.27 -5.10
N VAL A 22 -2.22 -20.06 -4.82
CA VAL A 22 -0.88 -19.86 -4.26
C VAL A 22 -0.87 -20.35 -2.82
N ASN A 23 0.17 -21.11 -2.46
CA ASN A 23 0.37 -21.53 -1.08
C ASN A 23 0.51 -20.29 -0.17
N LEU A 24 -0.17 -20.29 0.99
CA LEU A 24 -0.20 -19.13 1.89
C LEU A 24 1.19 -18.69 2.35
N ARG A 25 2.13 -19.62 2.58
CA ARG A 25 3.51 -19.29 2.95
C ARG A 25 4.20 -18.53 1.83
N ILE A 26 4.08 -19.03 0.59
CA ILE A 26 4.65 -18.41 -0.60
C ILE A 26 4.07 -16.99 -0.81
N ALA A 27 2.76 -16.83 -0.62
CA ALA A 27 2.12 -15.51 -0.74
C ALA A 27 2.67 -14.52 0.30
N LYS A 28 2.81 -14.94 1.55
CA LYS A 28 3.39 -14.13 2.64
C LYS A 28 4.85 -13.77 2.38
N ASP A 29 5.65 -14.73 1.93
CA ASP A 29 7.05 -14.49 1.55
C ASP A 29 7.14 -13.51 0.39
N THR A 30 6.27 -13.62 -0.61
CA THR A 30 6.24 -12.68 -1.74
C THR A 30 6.00 -11.24 -1.29
N VAL A 31 5.04 -11.02 -0.39
CA VAL A 31 4.78 -9.68 0.18
C VAL A 31 5.97 -9.20 1.01
N LYS A 32 6.56 -10.09 1.81
CA LYS A 32 7.74 -9.77 2.61
C LYS A 32 8.91 -9.33 1.73
N ASP A 33 9.23 -10.11 0.71
CA ASP A 33 10.32 -9.86 -0.23
C ASP A 33 10.08 -8.56 -1.02
N TYR A 34 8.84 -8.28 -1.44
CA TYR A 34 8.50 -7.02 -2.09
C TYR A 34 8.82 -5.79 -1.21
N TYR A 35 8.46 -5.84 0.08
CA TYR A 35 8.77 -4.77 1.02
C TYR A 35 10.26 -4.69 1.37
N GLU A 36 10.90 -5.83 1.64
CA GLU A 36 12.28 -5.87 2.17
C GLU A 36 13.34 -5.76 1.07
N SER A 37 13.00 -5.99 -0.20
CA SER A 37 13.91 -5.80 -1.33
C SER A 37 14.17 -4.34 -1.70
N GLY A 38 13.39 -3.41 -1.15
CA GLY A 38 13.41 -1.99 -1.55
C GLY A 38 12.54 -1.66 -2.76
N LYS A 39 11.94 -2.67 -3.40
CA LYS A 39 11.02 -2.46 -4.55
C LYS A 39 9.80 -1.62 -4.18
N TYR A 40 9.24 -1.83 -2.98
CA TYR A 40 8.18 -0.97 -2.46
C TYR A 40 8.59 0.52 -2.40
N ASP A 41 9.80 0.81 -1.91
CA ASP A 41 10.30 2.19 -1.79
C ASP A 41 10.56 2.82 -3.17
N GLU A 42 11.00 2.02 -4.15
CA GLU A 42 11.17 2.46 -5.54
C GLU A 42 9.82 2.85 -6.16
N GLU A 43 8.82 1.97 -6.07
CA GLU A 43 7.48 2.24 -6.61
C GLU A 43 6.80 3.41 -5.87
N MET A 44 7.02 3.56 -4.56
CA MET A 44 6.51 4.72 -3.80
C MET A 44 7.11 6.03 -4.30
N LYS A 45 8.40 6.07 -4.67
CA LYS A 45 9.01 7.29 -5.26
C LYS A 45 8.39 7.65 -6.60
N GLU A 46 8.10 6.65 -7.44
CA GLU A 46 7.42 6.87 -8.72
C GLU A 46 6.02 7.45 -8.50
N VAL A 47 5.22 6.84 -7.64
CA VAL A 47 3.85 7.30 -7.32
C VAL A 47 3.85 8.72 -6.76
N ILE A 48 4.77 9.05 -5.85
CA ILE A 48 4.88 10.41 -5.29
C ILE A 48 5.40 11.41 -6.31
N GLY A 49 6.33 11.02 -7.19
CA GLY A 49 6.77 11.83 -8.32
C GLY A 49 5.60 12.21 -9.22
N ASP A 50 4.84 11.22 -9.67
CA ASP A 50 3.62 11.39 -10.47
C ASP A 50 2.58 12.29 -9.77
N ALA A 51 2.42 12.13 -8.45
CA ALA A 51 1.51 12.96 -7.67
C ALA A 51 1.96 14.43 -7.68
N LYS A 52 3.25 14.71 -7.45
CA LYS A 52 3.82 16.07 -7.49
C LYS A 52 3.62 16.71 -8.86
N GLU A 53 3.88 15.99 -9.95
CA GLU A 53 3.64 16.49 -11.31
C GLU A 53 2.18 16.85 -11.60
N LYS A 54 1.25 16.07 -11.05
CA LYS A 54 -0.20 16.36 -11.16
C LYS A 54 -0.57 17.58 -10.32
N ILE A 55 -0.04 17.68 -9.10
CA ILE A 55 -0.26 18.81 -8.19
C ILE A 55 0.28 20.11 -8.77
N ASP A 56 1.42 20.10 -9.46
CA ASP A 56 1.99 21.28 -10.12
C ASP A 56 1.05 21.91 -11.16
N LYS A 57 0.09 21.14 -11.69
CA LYS A 57 -0.90 21.59 -12.67
C LYS A 57 -2.18 22.13 -12.02
N VAL A 58 -2.30 22.06 -10.69
CA VAL A 58 -3.49 22.48 -9.95
C VAL A 58 -3.38 23.96 -9.55
N GLU A 59 -4.42 24.75 -9.87
CA GLU A 59 -4.55 26.11 -9.36
C GLU A 59 -4.87 26.09 -7.85
N ILE A 60 -3.98 26.68 -7.05
CA ILE A 60 -4.11 26.68 -5.59
C ILE A 60 -4.91 27.89 -5.14
N LYS A 61 -5.97 27.64 -4.36
CA LYS A 61 -6.88 28.64 -3.79
C LYS A 61 -6.76 28.62 -2.27
N LYS A 62 -7.26 29.68 -1.62
CA LYS A 62 -7.23 29.85 -0.15
C LYS A 62 -7.83 28.65 0.64
N ASN A 63 -8.73 27.89 0.03
CA ASN A 63 -9.41 26.73 0.60
C ASN A 63 -9.01 25.41 -0.05
N SER A 64 -7.92 25.36 -0.83
CA SER A 64 -7.40 24.10 -1.37
C SER A 64 -6.95 23.18 -0.23
N VAL A 65 -7.45 21.95 -0.26
CA VAL A 65 -7.21 20.93 0.77
C VAL A 65 -6.73 19.64 0.09
N VAL A 66 -5.78 18.96 0.72
CA VAL A 66 -5.46 17.56 0.43
C VAL A 66 -5.85 16.71 1.64
N ILE A 67 -6.49 15.59 1.35
CA ILE A 67 -6.89 14.60 2.36
C ILE A 67 -5.97 13.40 2.22
N PHE A 68 -5.32 13.03 3.32
CA PHE A 68 -4.55 11.80 3.43
C PHE A 68 -5.35 10.78 4.23
N ASP A 69 -5.37 9.53 3.75
CA ASP A 69 -5.54 8.40 4.66
C ASP A 69 -4.31 8.26 5.57
N VAL A 70 -4.42 7.51 6.65
CA VAL A 70 -3.39 7.40 7.68
C VAL A 70 -2.67 6.07 7.61
N ASP A 71 -3.38 4.96 7.83
CA ASP A 71 -2.77 3.63 7.86
C ASP A 71 -2.36 3.20 6.44
N GLU A 72 -1.12 2.73 6.28
CA GLU A 72 -0.54 2.33 5.00
C GLU A 72 -0.49 3.44 3.93
N THR A 73 -0.77 4.70 4.33
CA THR A 73 -0.65 5.89 3.47
C THR A 73 0.33 6.89 4.08
N ALA A 74 0.05 7.41 5.28
CA ALA A 74 0.94 8.32 5.99
C ALA A 74 1.84 7.58 6.99
N LEU A 75 1.32 6.56 7.65
CA LEU A 75 2.00 5.74 8.64
C LEU A 75 2.22 4.32 8.12
N ASN A 76 3.39 3.76 8.42
CA ASN A 76 3.81 2.43 8.02
C ASN A 76 3.55 1.43 9.17
N ASN A 77 2.59 0.53 9.01
CA ASN A 77 2.35 -0.57 9.95
C ASN A 77 2.89 -1.93 9.48
N TYR A 78 3.81 -1.97 8.51
CA TYR A 78 4.42 -3.21 8.01
C TYR A 78 5.07 -4.05 9.13
N GLY A 79 5.71 -3.39 10.11
CA GLY A 79 6.26 -4.07 11.29
C GLY A 79 5.20 -4.85 12.06
N LEU A 80 4.03 -4.24 12.29
CA LEU A 80 2.88 -4.88 12.92
C LEU A 80 2.32 -6.01 12.04
N ALA A 81 2.19 -5.78 10.73
CA ALA A 81 1.74 -6.81 9.79
C ALA A 81 2.62 -8.06 9.86
N LYS A 82 3.95 -7.90 9.90
CA LYS A 82 4.89 -9.02 10.11
C LYS A 82 4.69 -9.72 11.46
N GLN A 83 4.51 -8.96 12.54
CA GLN A 83 4.26 -9.52 13.88
C GLN A 83 2.99 -10.37 13.93
N MET A 84 1.97 -10.01 13.15
CA MET A 84 0.71 -10.75 13.02
C MET A 84 0.75 -11.85 11.95
N ASP A 85 1.93 -12.13 11.36
CA ASP A 85 2.11 -13.06 10.24
C ASP A 85 1.16 -12.75 9.06
N PHE A 86 1.03 -11.47 8.74
CA PHE A 86 0.14 -10.90 7.72
C PHE A 86 -1.34 -11.26 7.88
N GLY A 87 -1.75 -11.64 9.10
CA GLY A 87 -3.15 -11.73 9.51
C GLY A 87 -3.63 -10.47 10.24
N TYR A 88 -4.75 -10.58 10.95
CA TYR A 88 -5.26 -9.52 11.81
C TYR A 88 -5.51 -10.06 13.22
N VAL A 89 -4.82 -9.48 14.20
CA VAL A 89 -4.99 -9.78 15.62
C VAL A 89 -5.37 -8.49 16.34
N TYR A 90 -6.63 -8.40 16.78
CA TYR A 90 -7.21 -7.17 17.31
C TYR A 90 -6.39 -6.57 18.47
N ASP A 91 -5.99 -7.38 19.46
CA ASP A 91 -5.28 -6.88 20.63
C ASP A 91 -3.88 -6.35 20.29
N LEU A 92 -3.19 -6.97 19.33
CA LEU A 92 -1.90 -6.48 18.84
C LEU A 92 -2.07 -5.15 18.09
N ASN A 93 -3.06 -5.07 17.20
CA ASN A 93 -3.37 -3.84 16.49
C ASN A 93 -3.79 -2.70 17.43
N LYS A 94 -4.59 -3.00 18.45
CA LYS A 94 -4.99 -2.03 19.47
C LYS A 94 -3.77 -1.50 20.22
N LYS A 95 -2.92 -2.40 20.72
CA LYS A 95 -1.70 -2.03 21.45
C LYS A 95 -0.74 -1.19 20.60
N TRP A 96 -0.51 -1.59 19.35
CA TRP A 96 0.33 -0.83 18.41
C TRP A 96 -0.17 0.60 18.20
N ASN A 97 -1.49 0.76 18.05
CA ASN A 97 -2.12 2.07 17.92
C ASN A 97 -2.04 2.91 19.21
N GLU A 98 -2.00 2.28 20.38
CA GLU A 98 -1.80 2.97 21.67
C GLU A 98 -0.33 3.37 21.92
N GLU A 99 0.63 2.68 21.30
CA GLU A 99 2.05 2.96 21.47
C GLU A 99 2.55 4.20 20.71
N LEU A 100 1.85 4.63 19.66
CA LEU A 100 2.14 5.86 18.90
C LEU A 100 3.51 5.90 18.24
N LYS A 101 4.01 4.74 17.81
CA LYS A 101 5.36 4.58 17.27
C LYS A 101 5.39 4.14 15.80
N ALA A 102 4.23 4.10 15.14
CA ALA A 102 4.20 3.80 13.71
C ALA A 102 5.02 4.87 12.96
N PRO A 103 6.08 4.49 12.23
CA PRO A 103 6.90 5.44 11.50
C PRO A 103 6.12 6.01 10.32
N ALA A 104 6.48 7.21 9.87
CA ALA A 104 5.95 7.75 8.63
C ALA A 104 6.45 6.94 7.42
N ILE A 105 5.60 6.81 6.39
CA ILE A 105 6.06 6.42 5.06
C ILE A 105 6.84 7.61 4.48
N LYS A 106 8.12 7.41 4.21
CA LYS A 106 9.08 8.50 3.94
C LYS A 106 8.69 9.31 2.71
N GLU A 107 8.28 8.64 1.65
CA GLU A 107 7.87 9.23 0.38
C GLU A 107 6.57 10.03 0.57
N THR A 108 5.61 9.53 1.35
CA THR A 108 4.39 10.29 1.70
C THR A 108 4.71 11.51 2.57
N GLN A 109 5.66 11.40 3.50
CA GLN A 109 6.12 12.54 4.31
C GLN A 109 6.73 13.64 3.43
N ASP A 110 7.51 13.27 2.42
CA ASP A 110 8.04 14.21 1.42
C ASP A 110 6.91 14.89 0.63
N LEU A 111 5.88 14.16 0.21
CA LEU A 111 4.68 14.75 -0.41
C LEU A 111 3.94 15.71 0.53
N TYR A 112 3.79 15.35 1.80
CA TYR A 112 3.16 16.19 2.82
C TYR A 112 3.86 17.55 2.92
N PHE A 113 5.19 17.57 3.08
CA PHE A 113 5.94 18.83 3.16
C PHE A 113 5.89 19.62 1.85
N TYR A 114 5.96 18.93 0.71
CA TYR A 114 5.82 19.57 -0.59
C TYR A 114 4.47 20.29 -0.75
N LEU A 115 3.37 19.65 -0.33
CA LEU A 115 2.03 20.22 -0.35
C LEU A 115 1.87 21.41 0.60
N LEU A 116 2.43 21.31 1.82
CA LEU A 116 2.45 22.43 2.77
C LEU A 116 3.17 23.65 2.20
N ASN A 117 4.34 23.45 1.58
CA ASN A 117 5.14 24.52 0.98
C ASN A 117 4.41 25.19 -0.20
N LYS A 118 3.50 24.47 -0.86
CA LYS A 118 2.62 25.01 -1.91
C LYS A 118 1.39 25.75 -1.38
N GLY A 119 1.11 25.68 -0.08
CA GLY A 119 -0.02 26.38 0.55
C GLY A 119 -1.32 25.56 0.61
N PHE A 120 -1.26 24.25 0.39
CA PHE A 120 -2.41 23.38 0.66
C PHE A 120 -2.66 23.27 2.16
N LYS A 121 -3.95 23.19 2.54
CA LYS A 121 -4.35 22.70 3.86
C LYS A 121 -4.37 21.19 3.84
N ILE A 122 -3.96 20.56 4.93
CA ILE A 122 -3.92 19.10 5.04
C ILE A 122 -4.95 18.61 6.05
N ILE A 123 -5.66 17.53 5.69
CA ILE A 123 -6.56 16.80 6.58
C ILE A 123 -6.15 15.33 6.58
N PHE A 124 -5.97 14.76 7.77
CA PHE A 124 -5.86 13.31 7.93
C PHE A 124 -7.25 12.73 8.24
N LEU A 125 -7.68 11.77 7.43
CA LEU A 125 -8.93 11.04 7.60
C LEU A 125 -8.61 9.56 7.81
N THR A 126 -9.09 8.96 8.89
CA THR A 126 -8.72 7.59 9.27
C THR A 126 -9.94 6.79 9.72
N GLY A 127 -9.88 5.48 9.54
CA GLY A 127 -10.81 4.51 10.14
C GLY A 127 -10.51 4.17 11.61
N ARG A 128 -9.40 4.66 12.18
CA ARG A 128 -9.08 4.46 13.59
C ARG A 128 -10.17 5.06 14.49
N ASN A 129 -10.47 4.37 15.61
CA ASN A 129 -11.51 4.79 16.54
C ASN A 129 -11.21 6.19 17.13
N SER A 130 -12.24 7.02 17.36
CA SER A 130 -12.07 8.37 17.89
C SER A 130 -11.33 8.44 19.23
N ARG A 131 -11.35 7.38 20.05
CA ARG A 131 -10.57 7.32 21.30
C ARG A 131 -9.06 7.22 21.08
N VAL A 132 -8.64 6.80 19.89
CA VAL A 132 -7.24 6.81 19.44
C VAL A 132 -6.97 7.94 18.42
N ARG A 133 -7.81 8.99 18.38
CA ARG A 133 -7.68 10.13 17.46
C ARG A 133 -6.64 11.18 17.89
N CYS A 134 -6.27 11.24 19.16
CA CYS A 134 -5.32 12.24 19.70
C CYS A 134 -3.86 12.04 19.25
N TYR A 135 -3.64 11.27 18.19
CA TYR A 135 -2.46 10.42 18.00
C TYR A 135 -1.97 10.37 16.55
N ILE A 136 -2.53 11.25 15.71
CA ILE A 136 -2.25 11.40 14.28
C ILE A 136 -1.98 12.87 14.00
#